data_AF-A0A358QRF7-F1
#
_entry.id   AF-A0A358QRF7-F1
#
_cell.length_a   1.000
_cell.length_b   1.000
_cell.length_c   1.000
_cell.angle_alpha   90.00
_cell.angle_beta   90.00
_cell.angle_gamma   90.00
#
_symmetry.space_group_name_H-M   'P 1'
#
loop_
_entity.id
_entity.type
_entity.pdbx_description
1 polymer ?
#
loop_
_entity_poly.entity_id
_entity_poly.type
_entity_poly.pdbx_seq_one_letter_code
_entity_poly.pdbx_strand_id
1 'polypeptide(L)' 'MPSFDVEVEFEIYCSKCGAGLCSNGSTKSIRNTNRLDMEPCEKCLEFAADMADGEARDELSGKIQELEDEIAELKNRLEV' A
#
# COMPACT_ATOMS: atom_id res chain seq x y z
N MET A 1 47.38 4.86 -17.02
CA MET A 1 46.34 3.80 -16.98
C MET A 1 45.18 4.29 -17.80
N PRO A 2 44.68 3.52 -18.79
CA PRO A 2 43.46 3.90 -19.48
C PRO A 2 42.27 3.81 -18.51
N SER A 3 41.44 4.84 -18.48
CA SER A 3 40.12 4.82 -17.85
C SER A 3 39.10 4.42 -18.90
N PHE A 4 38.14 3.57 -18.52
CA PHE A 4 37.01 3.21 -19.36
C PHE A 4 35.73 3.69 -18.67
N ASP A 5 34.95 4.49 -19.38
CA ASP A 5 33.61 4.88 -18.95
C ASP A 5 32.61 3.82 -19.42
N VAL A 6 31.87 3.24 -18.48
CA VAL A 6 30.83 2.25 -18.76
C VAL A 6 29.50 2.87 -18.37
N GLU A 7 28.63 3.05 -19.36
CA GLU A 7 27.27 3.52 -19.16
C GLU A 7 26.35 2.32 -18.92
N VAL A 8 25.56 2.36 -17.84
CA VAL A 8 24.67 1.26 -17.46
C VAL A 8 23.25 1.80 -17.34
N GLU A 9 22.37 1.33 -18.22
CA GLU A 9 20.94 1.65 -18.23
C GLU A 9 20.17 0.54 -17.50
N PHE A 10 19.29 0.94 -16.57
CA PHE A 10 18.41 0.01 -15.86
C PHE A 10 16.96 0.38 -16.11
N GLU A 11 16.16 -0.59 -16.53
CA GLU A 11 14.70 -0.50 -16.51
C GLU A 11 14.18 -1.12 -15.22
N ILE A 12 13.30 -0.40 -14.52
CA ILE A 12 12.82 -0.83 -13.21
C ILE A 12 11.31 -1.02 -13.27
N TYR A 13 10.89 -2.22 -12.87
CA TYR A 13 9.50 -2.67 -12.91
C TYR A 13 8.99 -2.93 -11.51
N CYS A 14 7.71 -2.63 -11.28
CA CYS A 14 7.04 -3.01 -10.05
C CYS A 14 6.83 -4.52 -10.01
N SER A 15 7.39 -5.19 -8.99
CA SER A 15 7.25 -6.65 -8.80
C SER A 15 5.81 -7.12 -8.57
N LYS A 16 4.91 -6.22 -8.15
CA LYS A 16 3.50 -6.55 -7.90
C LYS A 16 2.61 -6.43 -9.13
N CYS A 17 2.71 -5.34 -9.89
CA CYS A 17 1.80 -5.07 -11.01
C CYS A 17 2.45 -5.24 -12.40
N GLY A 18 3.76 -5.46 -12.46
CA GLY A 18 4.51 -5.61 -13.72
C GLY A 18 4.65 -4.32 -14.55
N ALA A 19 4.08 -3.20 -14.09
CA ALA A 19 4.22 -1.91 -14.75
C ALA A 19 5.65 -1.37 -14.55
N GLY A 20 6.19 -0.69 -15.57
CA GLY A 20 7.37 0.14 -15.40
C GLY A 20 7.12 1.15 -14.29
N LEU A 21 8.07 1.30 -13.36
CA LEU A 21 7.93 2.27 -12.28
C LEU A 21 7.82 3.67 -12.89
N CYS A 22 6.99 4.52 -12.27
CA CYS A 22 6.77 5.88 -12.73
C CYS A 22 8.11 6.59 -12.89
N SER A 23 8.25 7.35 -13.98
CA SER A 23 9.48 8.08 -14.36
C SER A 23 9.89 9.19 -13.36
N ASN A 24 9.16 9.34 -12.25
CA ASN A 24 9.48 10.20 -11.12
C ASN A 24 10.40 9.46 -10.14
N GLY A 25 11.60 9.15 -10.60
CA GLY A 25 12.68 8.62 -9.77
C GLY A 25 13.63 9.72 -9.34
N SER A 26 14.10 9.70 -8.09
CA SER A 26 15.25 10.50 -7.68
C SER A 26 16.41 9.57 -7.36
N THR A 27 17.60 9.91 -7.88
CA THR A 27 18.83 9.19 -7.53
C THR A 27 19.59 10.02 -6.52
N LYS A 28 19.94 9.42 -5.38
CA LYS A 28 20.79 10.04 -4.37
C LYS A 28 22.04 9.22 -4.19
N SER A 29 23.21 9.85 -4.34
CA SER A 29 24.47 9.23 -3.99
C SER A 29 24.77 9.50 -2.51
N ILE A 30 24.91 8.45 -1.70
CA ILE A 30 25.20 8.52 -0.27
C ILE A 30 26.53 7.82 -0.02
N ARG A 31 27.57 8.58 0.34
CA ARG A 31 28.95 8.18 0.74
C ARG A 31 29.67 7.12 -0.15
N ASN A 32 29.06 5.97 -0.46
CA ASN A 32 29.53 4.89 -1.35
C ASN A 32 28.39 4.09 -2.04
N THR A 33 27.13 4.52 -1.95
CA THR A 33 25.99 3.82 -2.55
C THR A 33 25.09 4.77 -3.32
N ASN A 34 24.63 4.33 -4.48
CA ASN A 34 23.59 5.01 -5.23
C ASN A 34 22.24 4.43 -4.78
N ARG A 35 21.42 5.29 -4.19
CA ARG A 35 20.04 4.97 -3.81
C ARG A 35 19.11 5.51 -4.90
N LEU A 36 18.18 4.67 -5.33
CA LEU A 36 17.12 5.01 -6.26
C LEU A 36 15.81 5.03 -5.48
N ASP A 37 15.23 6.21 -5.35
CA ASP A 37 13.90 6.39 -4.76
C ASP A 37 12.91 6.57 -5.91
N MET A 38 11.83 5.79 -5.92
CA MET A 38 10.77 5.87 -6.93
C MET A 38 9.41 5.93 -6.27
N GLU A 39 8.52 6.74 -6.83
CA GLU A 39 7.13 6.81 -6.41
C GLU A 39 6.37 5.53 -6.80
N PRO A 40 5.47 5.02 -5.94
CA PRO A 40 4.62 3.89 -6.28
C PRO A 40 3.67 4.26 -7.43
N CYS A 41 3.41 3.31 -8.33
CA CYS A 41 2.45 3.51 -9.43
C CYS A 41 0.99 3.50 -8.93
N GLU A 42 0.08 4.05 -9.74
CA GLU A 42 -1.36 4.14 -9.43
C GLU A 42 -1.96 2.79 -9.01
N LYS A 43 -1.64 1.70 -9.73
CA LYS A 43 -2.12 0.34 -9.37
C LYS A 43 -1.66 -0.11 -7.99
N CYS A 44 -0.47 0.29 -7.56
CA CYS A 44 0.02 -0.02 -6.22
C CYS A 44 -0.73 0.78 -5.15
N LEU A 45 -1.11 2.02 -5.47
CA LEU A 45 -1.91 2.88 -4.60
C LEU A 45 -3.35 2.37 -4.48
N GLU A 46 -3.97 1.98 -5.59
CA GLU A 46 -5.31 1.36 -5.63
C GLU A 46 -5.34 0.08 -4.80
N PHE A 47 -4.37 -0.82 -5.00
CA PHE A 47 -4.30 -2.06 -4.24
C PHE A 47 -4.11 -1.81 -2.73
N ALA A 48 -3.33 -0.79 -2.37
CA ALA A 48 -3.17 -0.40 -0.97
C ALA A 48 -4.46 0.21 -0.39
N ALA A 49 -5.21 0.97 -1.18
CA ALA A 49 -6.50 1.52 -0.79
C ALA A 49 -7.54 0.41 -0.58
N ASP A 50 -7.63 -0.55 -1.51
CA ASP A 50 -8.53 -1.71 -1.38
C ASP A 50 -8.24 -2.54 -0.13
N MET A 51 -6.96 -2.71 0.22
CA MET A 51 -6.55 -3.39 1.45
C MET A 51 -6.97 -2.60 2.70
N ALA A 52 -6.77 -1.29 2.72
CA ALA A 52 -7.17 -0.44 3.83
C ALA A 52 -8.70 -0.41 4.00
N ASP A 53 -9.44 -0.38 2.90
CA ASP A 53 -10.91 -0.43 2.91
C ASP A 53 -11.42 -1.80 3.40
N GLY A 54 -10.71 -2.89 3.12
CA GLY A 54 -11.00 -4.22 3.66
C GLY A 54 -10.91 -4.27 5.18
N GLU A 55 -9.79 -3.78 5.75
CA GLU A 55 -9.61 -3.73 7.21
C GLU A 55 -10.67 -2.85 7.89
N ALA A 56 -10.99 -1.69 7.31
CA ALA A 56 -12.03 -0.81 7.83
C ALA A 56 -13.42 -1.44 7.76
N ARG A 57 -13.72 -2.20 6.70
CA ARG A 57 -14.98 -2.95 6.57
C ARG A 57 -15.11 -4.05 7.61
N ASP A 58 -14.04 -4.80 7.85
CA ASP A 58 -14.03 -5.87 8.84
C ASP A 58 -14.27 -5.28 10.25
N GLU A 59 -13.59 -4.19 10.60
CA GLU A 59 -13.77 -3.52 11.90
C GLU A 59 -15.21 -2.98 12.07
N LEU A 60 -15.76 -2.33 11.03
CA LEU A 60 -17.13 -1.82 11.06
C LEU A 60 -18.16 -2.95 11.17
N SER A 61 -17.92 -4.08 10.50
CA SER A 61 -18.81 -5.24 10.56
C SER A 61 -18.90 -5.83 11.96
N GLY A 62 -17.77 -5.92 12.67
CA GLY A 62 -17.75 -6.39 14.06
C GLY A 62 -18.53 -5.47 15.00
N LYS A 63 -18.35 -4.16 14.87
CA LYS A 63 -19.10 -3.15 15.66
C LYS A 63 -20.61 -3.20 15.40
N ILE A 64 -21.02 -3.42 14.14
CA ILE A 64 -22.45 -3.57 13.80
C ILE A 64 -23.03 -4.79 14.52
N GLN A 65 -22.32 -5.92 14.49
CA GLN A 65 -22.78 -7.15 15.12
C GLN A 65 -22.90 -7.01 16.65
N GLU A 66 -21.92 -6.39 17.32
CA GLU A 66 -21.99 -6.10 18.76
C GLU A 66 -23.21 -5.22 19.11
N LEU A 67 -23.46 -4.17 18.32
CA LEU A 67 -24.60 -3.28 18.52
C LEU A 67 -25.94 -4.00 18.29
N GLU A 68 -26.02 -4.90 17.31
CA GLU A 68 -27.22 -5.69 17.05
C GLU A 68 -27.55 -6.63 18.22
N ASP A 69 -26.52 -7.25 18.81
CA ASP A 69 -26.66 -8.10 20.00
C ASP A 69 -27.12 -7.28 21.22
N GLU A 70 -26.52 -6.11 21.47
CA GLU A 70 -26.95 -5.20 22.54
C GLU A 70 -28.41 -4.75 22.37
N ILE A 71 -28.81 -4.41 21.14
CA ILE A 71 -30.19 -4.02 20.84
C ILE A 71 -31.14 -5.19 21.10
N ALA A 72 -30.76 -6.42 20.77
CA ALA A 72 -31.58 -7.60 21.03
C ALA A 72 -31.76 -7.86 22.54
N GLU A 73 -30.70 -7.70 23.34
CA GLU A 73 -30.79 -7.80 24.80
C GLU A 73 -31.68 -6.71 25.41
N LEU A 74 -31.50 -5.45 24.96
CA LEU A 74 -32.30 -4.33 25.43
C LEU A 74 -33.77 -4.48 25.06
N LYS A 75 -34.08 -5.00 23.87
CA LYS A 75 -35.45 -5.31 23.44
C LYS A 75 -36.08 -6.37 24.35
N ASN A 76 -35.38 -7.47 24.62
CA ASN A 76 -35.87 -8.50 25.54
C ASN A 76 -36.14 -7.94 26.96
N ARG A 77 -35.34 -6.97 27.42
CA ARG A 77 -35.56 -6.31 28.73
C ARG A 77 -36.75 -5.35 28.75
N LEU A 78 -37.17 -4.83 27.60
CA LEU A 78 -38.32 -3.93 27.46
C LEU A 78 -39.64 -4.67 27.21
N GLU A 79 -39.57 -5.92 26.73
CA GLU A 79 -40.74 -6.79 26.49
C GLU A 79 -41.14 -7.64 27.73
N VAL A 80 -40.50 -7.42 28.88
CA VAL A 80 -40.87 -7.95 30.21
C VAL A 80 -41.49 -6.83 31.06
#